data_AF-A0A812YJI9-F1
#
_entry.id   AF-A0A812YJI9-F1
#
_cell.length_a   1.000
_cell.length_b   1.000
_cell.length_c   1.000
_cell.angle_alpha   90.00
_cell.angle_beta   90.00
_cell.angle_gamma   90.00
#
_symmetry.space_group_name_H-M   'P 1'
#
loop_
_entity.id
_entity.type
_entity.pdbx_description
1 polymer ?
#
loop_
_entity_poly.entity_id
_entity_poly.type
_entity_poly.pdbx_seq_one_letter_code
_entity_poly.pdbx_strand_id
1 'polypeptide(L)' 'AAGKTMASGAKRRECWASRDAFFACLDQGDGQMGPEAEKRCAKEWIEFQKRCLPSWVKHFVMQRNLGQAGASSG' A
#
# COMPACT_ATOMS: atom_id res chain seq x y z
N ALA A 1 -19.12 21.58 -8.26
CA ALA A 1 -17.97 20.74 -7.89
C ALA A 1 -18.49 19.51 -7.14
N ALA A 2 -18.60 18.37 -7.82
CA ALA A 2 -19.04 17.12 -7.21
C ALA A 2 -17.86 16.15 -7.16
N GLY A 3 -17.63 15.59 -5.97
CA GLY A 3 -16.47 14.79 -5.61
C GLY A 3 -16.25 13.59 -6.52
N LYS A 4 -14.99 13.37 -6.87
CA LYS A 4 -14.49 12.24 -7.63
C LYS A 4 -14.54 10.99 -6.73
N THR A 5 -15.73 10.48 -6.43
CA THR A 5 -15.91 9.15 -5.85
C THR A 5 -15.29 8.15 -6.81
N MET A 6 -14.27 7.45 -6.34
CA MET A 6 -13.51 6.45 -7.08
C MET A 6 -14.45 5.29 -7.49
N ALA A 7 -15.20 5.49 -8.58
CA ALA A 7 -16.12 4.53 -9.16
C ALA A 7 -15.32 3.51 -9.97
N SER A 8 -14.71 2.55 -9.28
CA SER A 8 -14.23 1.27 -9.82
C SER A 8 -13.79 0.37 -8.66
N GLY A 9 -14.75 -0.22 -7.94
CA GLY A 9 -14.47 -1.13 -6.81
C GLY A 9 -13.47 -2.25 -7.16
N ALA A 10 -13.45 -2.70 -8.43
CA ALA A 10 -12.50 -3.69 -8.93
C ALA A 10 -11.03 -3.24 -8.84
N LYS A 11 -10.72 -2.02 -9.27
CA LYS A 11 -9.35 -1.47 -9.25
C LYS A 11 -8.84 -1.30 -7.83
N ARG A 12 -9.75 -0.95 -6.90
CA ARG A 12 -9.45 -0.85 -5.47
C ARG A 12 -9.16 -2.22 -4.85
N ARG A 13 -9.90 -3.26 -5.23
CA ARG A 13 -9.62 -4.64 -4.79
C ARG A 13 -8.26 -5.13 -5.25
N GLU A 14 -7.86 -4.87 -6.50
CA GLU A 14 -6.52 -5.20 -7.00
C GLU A 14 -5.42 -4.48 -6.22
N CYS A 15 -5.59 -3.19 -5.94
CA CYS A 15 -4.66 -2.46 -5.08
C CYS A 15 -4.56 -3.11 -3.69
N TRP A 16 -5.68 -3.41 -3.04
CA TRP A 16 -5.68 -4.02 -1.71
C TRP A 16 -5.03 -5.40 -1.69
N ALA A 17 -5.26 -6.24 -2.69
CA ALA A 17 -4.60 -7.55 -2.80
C ALA A 17 -3.07 -7.40 -2.91
N SER A 18 -2.59 -6.43 -3.69
CA SER A 18 -1.16 -6.16 -3.86
C SER A 18 -0.54 -5.53 -2.62
N ARG A 19 -1.28 -4.66 -1.95
CA ARG A 19 -0.92 -4.07 -0.65
C ARG A 19 -0.74 -5.16 0.40
N ASP A 20 -1.69 -6.08 0.51
CA ASP A 20 -1.62 -7.19 1.46
C ASP A 20 -0.44 -8.10 1.17
N ALA A 21 -0.17 -8.42 -0.10
CA ALA A 21 1.02 -9.19 -0.48
C ALA A 21 2.33 -8.49 -0.05
N PHE A 22 2.44 -7.18 -0.31
CA PHE A 22 3.59 -6.39 0.12
C PHE A 22 3.72 -6.37 1.65
N PHE A 23 2.62 -6.15 2.37
CA PHE A 23 2.59 -6.10 3.83
C PHE A 23 2.84 -7.46 4.49
N ALA A 24 2.36 -8.56 3.90
CA ALA A 24 2.67 -9.91 4.36
C ALA A 24 4.17 -10.20 4.21
N CYS A 25 4.81 -9.71 3.14
CA CYS A 25 6.26 -9.81 3.01
C CYS A 25 7.00 -8.97 4.07
N LEU A 26 6.53 -7.75 4.37
CA LEU A 26 7.08 -6.94 5.47
C LEU A 26 6.97 -7.65 6.83
N ASP A 27 5.84 -8.30 7.08
CA ASP A 27 5.55 -9.02 8.32
C ASP A 27 6.50 -10.22 8.55
N GLN A 28 7.04 -10.81 7.48
CA GLN A 28 8.06 -11.85 7.61
C GLN A 28 9.45 -11.35 8.01
N GLY A 29 9.66 -10.02 8.07
CA GLY A 29 10.87 -9.39 8.56
C GLY A 29 10.59 -8.62 9.85
N ASP A 30 11.12 -7.42 9.95
CA ASP A 30 10.92 -6.52 11.10
C ASP A 30 9.54 -5.82 11.11
N GLY A 31 8.64 -6.14 10.16
CA GLY A 31 7.31 -5.51 10.04
C GLY A 31 7.32 -4.05 9.57
N GLN A 32 8.51 -3.46 9.42
CA GLN A 32 8.75 -2.07 9.05
C GLN A 32 9.36 -1.93 7.66
N MET A 33 9.04 -0.82 6.98
CA MET A 33 9.64 -0.52 5.69
C MET A 33 11.04 0.02 5.90
N GLY A 34 12.02 -0.84 5.64
CA GLY A 34 13.44 -0.54 5.70
C GLY A 34 14.19 -1.04 4.47
N PRO A 35 15.52 -0.85 4.41
CA PRO A 35 16.33 -1.22 3.26
C PRO A 35 16.32 -2.72 2.96
N GLU A 36 16.11 -3.57 3.98
CA GLU A 36 15.92 -5.01 3.79
C GLU A 36 14.57 -5.35 3.18
N ALA A 37 13.50 -4.75 3.70
CA ALA A 37 12.15 -4.90 3.16
C ALA A 37 12.07 -4.43 1.70
N GLU A 38 12.73 -3.32 1.34
CA GLU A 38 12.79 -2.85 -0.05
C GLU A 38 13.47 -3.84 -0.99
N LYS A 39 14.45 -4.60 -0.50
CA LYS A 39 15.16 -5.63 -1.29
C LYS A 39 14.39 -6.95 -1.32
N ARG A 40 13.91 -7.40 -0.16
CA ARG A 40 13.16 -8.66 0.01
C ARG A 40 11.82 -8.61 -0.69
N CYS A 41 11.08 -7.52 -0.48
CA CYS A 41 9.74 -7.31 -1.02
C CYS A 41 9.76 -6.40 -2.26
N ALA A 42 10.92 -6.25 -2.92
CA ALA A 42 11.07 -5.42 -4.13
C ALA A 42 10.06 -5.77 -5.21
N LYS A 43 9.81 -7.06 -5.38
CA LYS A 43 8.88 -7.59 -6.39
C LYS A 43 7.44 -7.18 -6.08
N GLU A 44 6.98 -7.43 -4.86
CA GLU A 44 5.65 -7.02 -4.41
C GLU A 44 5.49 -5.49 -4.38
N TRP A 45 6.55 -4.75 -4.06
CA TRP A 45 6.58 -3.29 -4.07
C TRP A 45 6.34 -2.71 -5.47
N ILE A 46 6.99 -3.26 -6.50
CA ILE A 46 6.79 -2.85 -7.89
C ILE A 46 5.36 -3.14 -8.34
N GLU A 47 4.84 -4.33 -8.03
CA GLU A 47 3.45 -4.71 -8.32
C GLU A 47 2.47 -3.78 -7.59
N PHE A 48 2.74 -3.44 -6.34
CA PHE A 48 1.93 -2.53 -5.53
C PHE A 48 1.87 -1.12 -6.14
N GLN A 49 3.00 -0.59 -6.62
CA GLN A 49 3.03 0.69 -7.34
C GLN A 49 2.35 0.65 -8.71
N LYS A 50 2.41 -0.48 -9.42
CA LYS A 50 1.74 -0.63 -10.73
C LYS A 50 0.22 -0.76 -10.59
N ARG A 51 -0.22 -1.54 -9.60
CA ARG A 51 -1.64 -1.89 -9.40
C ARG A 51 -2.38 -0.86 -8.56
N CYS A 52 -1.68 -0.15 -7.68
CA CYS A 52 -2.25 0.88 -6.84
C CYS A 52 -1.85 2.30 -7.28
N LEU A 53 -2.68 3.27 -6.95
CA LEU A 53 -2.40 4.68 -7.25
C LEU A 53 -1.19 5.17 -6.43
N PRO A 54 -0.29 5.97 -7.02
CA PRO A 54 0.90 6.46 -6.31
C PRO A 54 0.54 7.29 -5.07
N SER A 55 -0.57 8.03 -5.10
CA SER A 55 -1.09 8.76 -3.93
C SER A 55 -1.50 7.84 -2.79
N TRP A 56 -2.02 6.64 -3.10
CA TRP A 56 -2.40 5.64 -2.11
C TRP A 56 -1.17 4.94 -1.55
N VAL A 57 -0.25 4.50 -2.41
CA VAL A 57 1.02 3.88 -1.99
C VAL A 57 1.77 4.79 -1.03
N LYS A 58 1.95 6.06 -1.42
CA LYS A 58 2.60 7.06 -0.56
C LYS A 58 1.89 7.20 0.79
N HIS A 59 0.56 7.26 0.80
CA HIS A 59 -0.22 7.35 2.04
C HIS A 59 -0.01 6.14 2.96
N PHE A 60 -0.09 4.91 2.41
CA PHE A 60 0.08 3.68 3.18
C PHE A 60 1.49 3.52 3.77
N VAL A 61 2.51 3.84 2.97
CA VAL A 61 3.93 3.76 3.38
C VAL A 61 4.22 4.81 4.43
N MET A 62 3.76 6.05 4.20
CA MET A 62 3.88 7.13 5.16
C MET A 62 3.20 6.77 6.49
N GLN A 63 1.99 6.20 6.45
CA GLN A 63 1.26 5.77 7.65
C GLN A 63 2.02 4.70 8.44
N ARG A 64 2.72 3.77 7.76
CA ARG A 64 3.54 2.74 8.39
C ARG A 64 4.83 3.30 8.99
N ASN A 65 5.50 4.22 8.28
CA ASN A 65 6.76 4.82 8.74
C ASN A 65 6.57 5.89 9.83
N LEU A 66 5.44 6.61 9.83
CA LEU A 66 5.13 7.64 10.83
C LEU A 66 4.44 7.09 12.08
N GLY A 67 4.21 5.77 12.17
CA GLY A 67 3.74 5.15 13.40
C GLY A 67 2.37 5.62 13.89
N GLN A 68 1.34 5.54 13.03
CA GLN A 68 -0.11 5.70 13.32
C GLN A 68 -0.71 7.09 12.97
N ALA A 69 -1.71 7.09 12.07
CA ALA A 69 -3.02 7.81 12.20
C ALA A 69 -3.76 7.94 10.85
N GLY A 70 -4.88 7.20 10.70
CA GLY A 70 -6.03 7.52 9.85
C GLY A 70 -5.85 7.37 8.33
N ALA A 71 -6.72 6.70 7.58
CA ALA A 71 -8.17 6.72 7.72
C ALA A 71 -8.83 5.46 7.15
N SER A 72 -9.77 4.97 7.95
CA SER A 72 -10.90 4.15 7.54
C SER A 72 -11.44 4.62 6.19
N SER A 73 -11.65 3.65 5.30
CA SER A 73 -12.54 3.83 4.15
C SER A 73 -13.95 4.08 4.71
N GLY A 74 -14.45 5.31 4.57
CA GLY A 74 -15.88 5.59 4.54
C GLY A 74 -16.39 5.46 3.11
#